data_AF-A0A922N256-F1
#
_entry.id   AF-A0A922N256-F1
#
_cell.length_a   1.000
_cell.length_b   1.000
_cell.length_c   1.000
_cell.angle_alpha   90.00
_cell.angle_beta   90.00
_cell.angle_gamma   90.00
#
_symmetry.space_group_name_H-M   'P 1'
#
loop_
_entity.id
_entity.type
_entity.pdbx_description
1 polymer ?
#
loop_
_entity_poly.entity_id
_entity_poly.type
_entity_poly.pdbx_seq_one_letter_code
_entity_poly.pdbx_strand_id
1 'polypeptide(L)'
;MAPYKSVKYRSWYSEIHKSEYVNAELDPTDTVINTDKLNTVVLDWVVQVEDDGQFDLFILQEFQKSFEDWTQDIISAVDVRLRKAVKELLRHRGIYIQINSRDTVITQLYNLLHLSSCPIWPDDELELMRLQLQLP
;
A
#
# COMPACT_ATOMS: atom_id res chain seq x y z
N MET A 1 -6.41 16.90 -4.03
CA MET A 1 -5.25 16.00 -3.84
C MET A 1 -4.46 15.98 -5.15
N ALA A 2 -3.13 15.86 -5.09
CA ALA A 2 -2.27 15.80 -6.28
C ALA A 2 -2.41 14.45 -7.01
N PRO A 3 -2.07 14.36 -8.32
CA PRO A 3 -2.08 13.09 -9.06
C PRO A 3 -1.15 12.06 -8.38
N TYR A 4 -1.51 10.77 -8.49
CA TYR A 4 -0.68 9.69 -7.97
C TYR A 4 0.70 9.74 -8.63
N LYS A 5 1.75 9.82 -7.80
CA LYS A 5 3.13 9.79 -8.26
C LYS A 5 3.75 8.45 -7.89
N SER A 6 4.10 7.66 -8.90
CA SER A 6 4.76 6.36 -8.74
C SER A 6 5.94 6.45 -7.78
N VAL A 7 6.10 5.41 -6.97
CA VAL A 7 7.17 5.34 -5.98
C VAL A 7 8.56 5.42 -6.63
N LYS A 8 8.72 4.90 -7.85
CA LYS A 8 9.97 4.95 -8.64
C LYS A 8 10.49 6.37 -8.87
N TYR A 9 9.61 7.37 -8.82
CA TYR A 9 9.97 8.79 -9.02
C TYR A 9 10.02 9.60 -7.72
N ARG A 10 9.85 8.96 -6.55
CA ARG A 10 9.96 9.62 -5.25
C ARG A 10 11.44 9.77 -4.88
N SER A 11 11.82 10.92 -4.31
CA SER A 11 13.21 11.23 -3.98
C SER A 11 13.83 10.25 -2.97
N TRP A 12 13.00 9.59 -2.17
CA TRP A 12 13.41 8.63 -1.15
C TRP A 12 13.49 7.19 -1.65
N TYR A 13 13.14 6.91 -2.91
CA TYR A 13 13.09 5.54 -3.44
C TYR A 13 14.40 4.78 -3.24
N SER A 14 15.52 5.36 -3.68
CA SER A 14 16.85 4.75 -3.57
C SER A 14 17.41 4.71 -2.14
N GLU A 15 16.85 5.51 -1.22
CA GLU A 15 17.21 5.44 0.20
C GLU A 15 16.66 4.15 0.83
N ILE A 16 15.43 3.81 0.45
CA ILE A 16 14.61 2.74 1.03
C ILE A 16 14.85 1.40 0.32
N HIS A 17 14.99 1.39 -1.00
CA HIS A 17 15.22 0.18 -1.80
C HIS A 17 16.65 -0.34 -1.59
N LYS A 18 16.80 -1.55 -1.04
CA LYS A 18 18.10 -2.20 -0.87
C LYS A 18 18.24 -3.37 -1.82
N SER A 19 19.22 -3.31 -2.70
CA SER A 19 19.45 -4.33 -3.74
C SER A 19 19.63 -5.74 -3.16
N GLU A 20 20.17 -5.88 -1.96
CA GLU A 20 20.35 -7.19 -1.31
C GLU A 20 19.04 -7.86 -0.86
N TYR A 21 17.93 -7.12 -0.78
CA TYR A 21 16.62 -7.64 -0.36
C TYR A 21 15.58 -7.66 -1.49
N VAL A 22 16.01 -7.46 -2.75
CA VAL A 22 15.11 -7.53 -3.90
C VAL A 22 14.55 -8.94 -4.05
N ASN A 23 13.24 -9.05 -4.21
CA ASN A 23 12.51 -10.32 -4.22
C ASN A 23 12.75 -11.20 -2.97
N ALA A 24 13.15 -10.60 -1.84
CA ALA A 24 13.33 -11.35 -0.62
C ALA A 24 11.98 -11.86 -0.11
N GLU A 25 11.93 -13.12 0.30
CA GLU A 25 10.78 -13.66 1.03
C GLU A 25 10.87 -13.25 2.50
N LEU A 26 9.73 -12.88 3.08
CA LEU A 26 9.64 -12.67 4.52
C LEU A 26 9.36 -14.01 5.18
N ASP A 27 10.25 -14.41 6.09
CA ASP A 27 10.04 -15.60 6.89
C ASP A 27 9.11 -15.22 8.05
N PRO A 28 7.91 -15.81 8.17
CA PRO A 28 6.98 -15.52 9.26
C PRO A 28 7.54 -15.94 10.63
N THR A 29 8.64 -16.69 10.68
CA THR A 29 9.33 -17.11 11.91
C THR A 29 10.48 -16.18 12.31
N ASP A 30 10.82 -15.17 11.49
CA ASP A 30 11.84 -14.17 11.84
C ASP A 30 11.40 -13.36 13.08
N THR A 31 12.04 -13.63 14.21
CA THR A 31 11.75 -12.92 15.47
C THR A 31 12.35 -11.51 15.53
N VAL A 32 13.23 -11.16 14.58
CA VAL A 32 13.89 -9.86 14.49
C VAL A 32 13.41 -9.14 13.24
N ILE A 33 12.74 -8.02 13.42
CA ILE A 33 12.28 -7.19 12.31
C ILE A 33 13.47 -6.48 11.66
N ASN A 34 13.84 -6.93 10.45
CA ASN A 34 14.76 -6.21 9.57
C ASN A 34 13.98 -5.20 8.73
N THR A 35 14.04 -3.92 9.12
CA THR A 35 13.30 -2.84 8.47
C THR A 35 13.71 -2.62 7.02
N ASP A 36 14.98 -2.80 6.68
CA ASP A 36 15.47 -2.63 5.30
C ASP A 36 14.91 -3.71 4.37
N LYS A 37 14.86 -4.96 4.85
CA LYS A 37 14.21 -6.07 4.16
C LYS A 37 12.72 -5.81 3.99
N LEU A 38 12.00 -5.49 5.07
CA LEU A 38 10.56 -5.20 5.03
C LEU A 38 10.24 -4.09 4.04
N ASN A 39 10.98 -2.98 4.12
CA ASN A 39 10.78 -1.84 3.26
C ASN A 39 11.00 -2.18 1.78
N THR A 40 12.02 -2.99 1.48
CA THR A 40 12.30 -3.42 0.11
C THR A 40 11.19 -4.31 -0.42
N VAL A 41 10.71 -5.28 0.37
CA VAL A 41 9.59 -6.17 -0.02
C VAL A 41 8.32 -5.38 -0.33
N VAL A 42 7.95 -4.42 0.53
CA VAL A 42 6.77 -3.58 0.27
C VAL A 42 6.98 -2.72 -0.97
N LEU A 43 8.19 -2.18 -1.16
CA LEU A 43 8.49 -1.32 -2.29
C LEU A 43 8.45 -2.09 -3.62
N ASP A 44 8.99 -3.31 -3.65
CA ASP A 44 8.91 -4.23 -4.80
C ASP A 44 7.45 -4.57 -5.12
N TRP A 45 6.62 -4.87 -4.11
CA TRP A 45 5.19 -5.11 -4.30
C TRP A 45 4.47 -3.89 -4.91
N VAL A 46 4.73 -2.68 -4.39
CA VAL A 46 4.14 -1.43 -4.93
C VAL A 46 4.53 -1.25 -6.39
N VAL A 47 5.81 -1.48 -6.72
CA VAL A 47 6.32 -1.41 -8.10
C VAL A 47 5.63 -2.41 -9.01
N GLN A 48 5.49 -3.66 -8.57
CA GLN A 48 4.82 -4.70 -9.35
C GLN A 48 3.36 -4.33 -9.63
N VAL A 49 2.61 -3.91 -8.61
CA VAL A 49 1.21 -3.52 -8.77
C VAL A 49 1.04 -2.30 -9.68
N GLU A 50 1.97 -1.33 -9.61
CA GLU A 50 2.00 -0.20 -10.52
C GLU A 50 2.15 -0.64 -11.99
N ASP A 51 3.07 -1.58 -12.24
CA ASP A 51 3.39 -2.09 -13.58
C ASP A 51 2.30 -3.02 -14.14
N ASP A 52 1.71 -3.88 -13.29
CA ASP A 52 0.64 -4.81 -13.66
C ASP A 52 -0.70 -4.09 -13.95
N GLY A 53 -0.85 -2.86 -13.45
CA GLY A 53 -2.04 -2.05 -13.69
C GLY A 53 -3.31 -2.60 -13.03
N GLN A 54 -3.18 -3.24 -11.86
CA GLN A 54 -4.29 -3.86 -11.12
C GLN A 54 -5.22 -2.81 -10.49
N PHE A 55 -6.53 -3.13 -10.38
CA PHE A 55 -7.56 -2.26 -9.82
C PHE A 55 -8.61 -3.02 -9.00
N ASP A 56 -9.38 -2.27 -8.20
CA ASP A 56 -10.54 -2.72 -7.44
C ASP A 56 -10.28 -4.00 -6.63
N LEU A 57 -11.20 -4.98 -6.67
CA LEU A 57 -11.08 -6.20 -5.86
C LEU A 57 -9.77 -6.96 -6.12
N PHE A 58 -9.22 -6.88 -7.34
CA PHE A 58 -8.02 -7.64 -7.70
C PHE A 58 -6.78 -7.17 -6.92
N ILE A 59 -6.55 -5.85 -6.84
CA ILE A 59 -5.45 -5.30 -6.04
C ILE A 59 -5.66 -5.55 -4.54
N LEU A 60 -6.91 -5.55 -4.05
CA LEU A 60 -7.19 -5.89 -2.66
C LEU A 60 -6.82 -7.33 -2.34
N GLN A 61 -7.21 -8.28 -3.19
CA GLN A 61 -6.87 -9.70 -3.02
C GLN A 61 -5.36 -9.93 -3.11
N GLU A 62 -4.67 -9.28 -4.03
CA GLU A 62 -3.22 -9.36 -4.12
C GLU A 62 -2.57 -8.79 -2.86
N PHE A 63 -3.00 -7.62 -2.39
CA PHE A 63 -2.51 -7.03 -1.13
C PHE A 63 -2.71 -7.97 0.07
N GLN A 64 -3.91 -8.54 0.21
CA GLN A 64 -4.23 -9.48 1.28
C GLN A 64 -3.36 -10.74 1.21
N LYS A 65 -3.15 -11.29 0.02
CA LYS A 65 -2.33 -12.48 -0.19
C LYS A 65 -0.84 -12.22 0.06
N SER A 66 -0.30 -11.09 -0.41
CA SER A 66 1.12 -10.76 -0.24
C SER A 66 1.50 -10.49 1.22
N PHE A 67 0.53 -10.10 2.05
CA PHE A 67 0.76 -9.67 3.42
C PHE A 67 -0.16 -10.39 4.43
N GLU A 68 -0.60 -11.61 4.13
CA GLU A 68 -1.59 -12.37 4.93
C GLU A 68 -1.15 -12.54 6.40
N ASP A 69 0.13 -12.82 6.63
CA ASP A 69 0.70 -13.06 7.96
C ASP A 69 1.14 -11.78 8.70
N TRP A 70 0.86 -10.59 8.14
CA TRP A 70 1.38 -9.35 8.69
C TRP A 70 0.55 -8.82 9.87
N THR A 71 1.25 -8.55 10.97
CA THR A 71 0.67 -7.90 12.16
C THR A 71 0.75 -6.38 12.06
N GLN A 72 0.02 -5.68 12.93
CA GLN A 72 0.14 -4.21 13.06
C GLN A 72 1.58 -3.78 13.38
N ASP A 73 2.34 -4.57 14.15
CA ASP A 73 3.72 -4.26 14.51
C ASP A 73 4.64 -4.33 13.28
N ILE A 74 4.45 -5.31 12.40
CA ILE A 74 5.20 -5.42 11.14
C ILE A 74 4.88 -4.21 10.25
N ILE A 75 3.59 -3.86 10.09
CA ILE A 75 3.18 -2.67 9.33
C ILE A 75 3.77 -1.40 9.96
N SER A 76 3.80 -1.30 11.28
CA SER A 76 4.36 -0.16 12.02
C SER A 76 5.87 0.00 11.82
N ALA A 77 6.59 -1.10 11.55
CA ALA A 77 8.03 -1.08 11.28
C ALA A 77 8.39 -0.57 9.87
N VAL A 78 7.45 -0.63 8.91
CA VAL A 78 7.65 -0.09 7.55
C VAL A 78 7.92 1.43 7.60
N ASP A 79 8.68 1.97 6.66
CA ASP A 79 8.90 3.41 6.56
C ASP A 79 7.57 4.15 6.39
N VAL A 80 7.39 5.24 7.14
CA VAL A 80 6.15 6.03 7.14
C VAL A 80 5.79 6.59 5.75
N ARG A 81 6.80 6.92 4.94
CA ARG A 81 6.63 7.42 3.56
C ARG A 81 6.10 6.31 2.67
N LEU A 82 6.59 5.09 2.85
CA LEU A 82 6.16 3.92 2.09
C LEU A 82 4.75 3.48 2.48
N ARG A 83 4.40 3.45 3.79
CA ARG A 83 3.01 3.21 4.21
C ARG A 83 2.02 4.19 3.58
N LYS A 84 2.38 5.48 3.53
CA LYS A 84 1.56 6.50 2.87
C LYS A 84 1.43 6.23 1.37
N ALA A 85 2.52 5.84 0.71
CA ALA A 85 2.49 5.48 -0.71
C ALA A 85 1.59 4.26 -0.99
N VAL A 86 1.64 3.21 -0.17
CA VAL A 86 0.73 2.04 -0.26
C VAL A 86 -0.73 2.49 -0.13
N LYS A 87 -1.05 3.29 0.88
CA LYS A 87 -2.40 3.85 1.05
C LYS A 87 -2.83 4.67 -0.17
N GLU A 88 -1.96 5.55 -0.67
CA GLU A 88 -2.22 6.37 -1.86
C GLU A 88 -2.47 5.50 -3.10
N LEU A 89 -1.67 4.45 -3.31
CA LEU A 89 -1.80 3.52 -4.42
C LEU A 89 -3.14 2.78 -4.35
N LEU A 90 -3.42 2.09 -3.24
CA LEU A 90 -4.66 1.33 -3.06
C LEU A 90 -5.88 2.22 -3.31
N ARG A 91 -5.88 3.44 -2.76
CA ARG A 91 -6.96 4.40 -2.96
C ARG A 91 -7.08 4.88 -4.41
N HIS A 92 -5.95 5.16 -5.07
CA HIS A 92 -5.94 5.54 -6.48
C HIS A 92 -6.43 4.40 -7.39
N ARG A 93 -6.24 3.15 -6.98
CA ARG A 93 -6.65 1.95 -7.72
C ARG A 93 -8.04 1.44 -7.34
N GLY A 94 -8.85 2.24 -6.62
CA GLY A 94 -10.27 1.95 -6.39
C GLY A 94 -10.61 1.36 -5.02
N ILE A 95 -9.64 1.18 -4.11
CA ILE A 95 -9.92 0.73 -2.75
C ILE A 95 -10.32 1.91 -1.89
N TYR A 96 -11.56 1.92 -1.38
CA TYR A 96 -11.95 2.97 -0.46
C TYR A 96 -11.13 2.90 0.83
N ILE A 97 -10.39 3.98 1.10
CA ILE A 97 -9.71 4.22 2.37
C ILE A 97 -10.03 5.65 2.78
N GLN A 98 -10.67 5.79 3.94
CA GLN A 98 -11.10 7.07 4.45
C GLN A 98 -9.91 8.03 4.62
N ILE A 99 -10.02 9.25 4.06
CA ILE A 99 -8.93 10.25 4.12
C ILE A 99 -8.79 10.80 5.55
N ASN A 100 -9.91 11.18 6.17
CA ASN A 100 -9.97 11.86 7.47
C ASN A 100 -10.40 10.91 8.61
N SER A 101 -10.01 9.64 8.53
CA SER A 101 -10.28 8.71 9.64
C SER A 101 -9.48 9.11 10.89
N ARG A 102 -10.04 8.79 12.06
CA ARG A 102 -9.32 8.86 13.35
C ARG A 102 -8.26 7.76 13.48
N ASP A 103 -8.35 6.73 12.64
CA ASP A 103 -7.42 5.62 12.61
C ASP A 103 -6.09 6.04 11.99
N THR A 104 -5.00 5.48 12.51
CA THR A 104 -3.68 5.67 11.92
C THR A 104 -3.58 4.96 10.56
N VAL A 105 -2.64 5.35 9.72
CA VAL A 105 -2.37 4.63 8.45
C VAL A 105 -2.05 3.15 8.71
N ILE A 106 -1.37 2.84 9.83
CA ILE A 106 -1.07 1.46 10.24
C ILE A 106 -2.36 0.67 10.44
N THR A 107 -3.27 1.21 11.25
CA THR A 107 -4.57 0.60 11.55
C THR A 107 -5.42 0.43 10.28
N GLN A 108 -5.44 1.44 9.41
CA GLN A 108 -6.18 1.37 8.16
C GLN A 108 -5.67 0.26 7.24
N LEU A 109 -4.34 0.18 7.03
CA LEU A 109 -3.74 -0.88 6.21
C LEU A 109 -3.95 -2.27 6.82
N TYR A 110 -3.81 -2.39 8.14
CA TYR A 110 -4.08 -3.66 8.83
C TYR A 110 -5.54 -4.10 8.69
N ASN A 111 -6.49 -3.17 8.81
CA ASN A 111 -7.91 -3.50 8.65
C ASN A 111 -8.20 -4.02 7.23
N LEU A 112 -7.54 -3.47 6.19
CA LEU A 112 -7.68 -3.96 4.81
C LEU A 112 -7.25 -5.42 4.65
N LEU A 113 -6.24 -5.88 5.40
CA LEU A 113 -5.82 -7.29 5.36
C LEU A 113 -6.93 -8.26 5.79
N HIS A 114 -7.86 -7.78 6.62
CA HIS A 114 -8.90 -8.60 7.24
C HIS A 114 -10.30 -8.32 6.68
N LEU A 115 -10.41 -7.51 5.62
CA LEU A 115 -11.71 -7.24 5.00
C LEU A 115 -12.20 -8.44 4.20
N SER A 116 -13.47 -8.81 4.42
CA SER A 116 -14.15 -9.86 3.66
C SER A 116 -14.62 -9.40 2.27
N SER A 117 -14.67 -8.10 2.01
CA SER A 117 -15.18 -7.52 0.76
C SER A 117 -14.58 -6.14 0.49
N CYS A 118 -14.57 -5.71 -0.77
CA CYS A 118 -14.11 -4.38 -1.15
C CYS A 118 -14.93 -3.29 -0.45
N PRO A 119 -14.30 -2.32 0.23
CA PRO A 119 -15.02 -1.26 0.92
C PRO A 119 -15.71 -0.33 -0.09
N ILE A 120 -16.94 0.07 0.24
CA ILE A 120 -17.78 0.90 -0.63
C ILE A 120 -17.42 2.38 -0.43
N TRP A 121 -17.24 3.08 -1.53
CA TRP A 121 -17.03 4.53 -1.53
C TRP A 121 -18.32 5.27 -1.18
N PRO A 122 -18.28 6.25 -0.25
CA PRO A 122 -19.35 7.23 -0.11
C PRO A 122 -19.56 7.98 -1.43
N ASP A 123 -20.81 8.30 -1.78
CA ASP A 123 -21.17 8.92 -3.06
C ASP A 123 -20.42 10.24 -3.32
N ASP A 124 -20.25 11.06 -2.29
CA ASP A 124 -19.55 12.35 -2.37
C ASP A 124 -18.04 12.18 -2.63
N GLU A 125 -17.41 11.19 -2.00
CA GLU A 125 -16.00 10.86 -2.25
C GLU A 125 -15.79 10.19 -3.61
N LEU A 126 -16.75 9.38 -4.05
CA LEU A 126 -16.72 8.71 -5.35
C LEU A 126 -16.76 9.71 -6.50
N GLU A 127 -17.62 10.72 -6.43
CA GLU A 127 -17.69 11.80 -7.43
C GLU A 127 -16.39 12.62 -7.48
N LEU A 128 -15.80 12.92 -6.32
CA LEU A 128 -14.49 13.59 -6.26
C LEU A 128 -13.38 12.75 -6.92
N MET A 129 -13.42 11.43 -6.76
CA MET A 129 -12.48 10.51 -7.40
C MET A 129 -12.65 10.47 -8.91
N ARG A 130 -13.89 10.38 -9.39
CA ARG A 130 -14.21 10.38 -10.83
C ARG A 130 -13.71 11.63 -11.51
N LEU A 131 -13.91 12.80 -10.90
CA LEU A 131 -13.40 14.08 -11.43
C LEU A 131 -11.87 14.13 -11.52
N GLN A 132 -11.15 13.43 -10.63
CA GLN A 132 -9.68 13.39 -10.63
C GLN A 132 -9.11 12.44 -11.69
N LEU A 133 -9.78 11.32 -11.97
CA LEU A 133 -9.37 10.38 -13.03
C LEU A 133 -9.64 10.90 -14.44
N GLN A 134 -10.48 11.94 -14.58
CA GLN A 134 -10.80 12.59 -15.86
C GLN A 134 -9.89 13.77 -16.21
N LEU A 135 -8.95 14.13 -15.33
CA LEU A 135 -8.00 15.22 -15.61
C LEU A 135 -6.79 14.67 -16.39
N PRO A 136 -6.46 15.26 -17.55
CA PRO A 136 -5.36 14.82 -18.41
C PRO A 136 -3.98 15.04 -17.80
#